data_AF-A0A352SU75-F1
#
_entry.id   AF-A0A352SU75-F1
#
_cell.length_a   1.000
_cell.length_b   1.000
_cell.length_c   1.000
_cell.angle_alpha   90.00
_cell.angle_beta   90.00
_cell.angle_gamma   90.00
#
_symmetry.space_group_name_H-M   'P 1'
#
loop_
_entity.id
_entity.type
_entity.pdbx_description
1 polymer ?
#
loop_
_entity_poly.entity_id
_entity_poly.type
_entity_poly.pdbx_seq_one_letter_code
_entity_poly.pdbx_strand_id
1 'polypeptide(L)'
;THSSAAVVAMSARSIDLFSAMLRDNQLDHRRHIITVIAASQSIAEAAGAGWADILLAKAARRSRLLAIATFMYRRRGLLPSAR
;
A
#
# COMPACT_ATOMS: atom_id res chain seq x y z
N THR A 1 0.30 -14.95 -2.68
CA THR A 1 1.55 -14.16 -2.57
C THR A 1 1.42 -13.26 -1.35
N HIS A 2 2.27 -13.42 -0.34
CA HIS A 2 2.19 -12.62 0.88
C HIS A 2 2.77 -11.22 0.64
N SER A 3 2.01 -10.17 0.95
CA SER A 3 2.46 -8.77 0.85
C SER A 3 3.58 -8.46 1.84
N SER A 4 4.76 -8.09 1.33
CA SER A 4 6.00 -7.84 2.08
C SER A 4 6.15 -6.36 2.52
N ALA A 5 5.55 -5.42 1.79
CA ALA A 5 5.62 -3.98 2.08
C ALA A 5 4.23 -3.31 2.06
N ALA A 6 4.03 -2.23 2.81
CA ALA A 6 2.76 -1.51 2.83
C ALA A 6 3.01 -0.01 2.77
N VAL A 7 2.25 0.71 1.95
CA VAL A 7 2.38 2.16 1.75
C VAL A 7 1.04 2.84 1.99
N VAL A 8 1.06 4.03 2.57
CA VAL A 8 -0.15 4.85 2.78
C VAL A 8 -0.18 5.94 1.72
N ALA A 9 -1.21 5.92 0.88
CA ALA A 9 -1.44 6.95 -0.12
C ALA A 9 -2.45 7.98 0.41
N MET A 10 -1.97 9.23 0.53
CA MET A 10 -2.75 10.35 1.06
C MET A 10 -3.43 11.17 -0.03
N SER A 11 -3.03 10.99 -1.29
CA SER A 11 -3.61 11.65 -2.47
C SER A 11 -3.38 10.81 -3.73
N ALA A 12 -4.18 11.04 -4.77
CA ALA A 12 -4.00 10.42 -6.09
C ALA A 12 -2.61 10.75 -6.66
N ARG A 13 -2.22 12.02 -6.59
CA ARG A 13 -0.89 12.48 -7.02
C ARG A 13 0.27 11.72 -6.37
N SER A 14 0.17 11.41 -5.07
CA SER A 14 1.23 10.69 -4.36
C SER A 14 1.39 9.24 -4.83
N ILE A 15 0.30 8.56 -5.20
CA ILE A 15 0.38 7.18 -5.68
C ILE A 15 0.81 7.12 -7.15
N ASP A 16 0.44 8.12 -7.96
CA ASP A 16 0.93 8.25 -9.34
C ASP A 16 2.44 8.48 -9.36
N LEU A 17 2.93 9.40 -8.54
CA LEU A 17 4.35 9.70 -8.45
C LEU A 17 5.14 8.48 -7.92
N PHE A 18 4.61 7.77 -6.92
CA PHE A 18 5.24 6.55 -6.43
C PHE A 18 5.27 5.45 -7.51
N SER A 19 4.19 5.31 -8.28
CA SER A 19 4.10 4.39 -9.41
C SER A 19 5.12 4.72 -10.51
N ALA A 20 5.25 6.00 -10.86
CA ALA A 20 6.24 6.47 -11.82
C ALA A 20 7.67 6.19 -11.31
N MET A 21 7.96 6.50 -10.05
CA MET A 21 9.26 6.20 -9.44
C MET A 21 9.59 4.70 -9.48
N LEU A 22 8.63 3.81 -9.20
CA LEU A 22 8.87 2.37 -9.34
C LEU A 22 9.20 1.98 -10.77
N ARG A 23 8.52 2.56 -11.76
CA ARG A 23 8.77 2.30 -13.18
C ARG A 23 10.14 2.80 -13.61
N ASP A 24 10.47 4.04 -13.27
CA ASP A 24 11.73 4.70 -13.66
C ASP A 24 12.95 3.99 -13.06
N ASN A 25 12.77 3.36 -11.90
CA ASN A 25 13.81 2.56 -11.24
C ASN A 25 13.76 1.06 -11.61
N GLN A 26 12.94 0.66 -12.59
CA GLN A 26 12.76 -0.74 -12.99
C GLN A 26 12.26 -1.68 -11.87
N LEU A 27 11.64 -1.11 -10.83
CA LEU A 27 11.06 -1.80 -9.68
C LEU A 27 9.55 -2.02 -9.85
N ASP A 28 8.99 -1.74 -11.02
CA ASP A 28 7.56 -1.90 -11.32
C ASP A 28 7.06 -3.31 -11.01
N HIS A 29 7.91 -4.31 -11.32
CA HIS A 29 7.65 -5.70 -10.99
C HIS A 29 7.42 -5.94 -9.51
N ARG A 30 7.85 -5.08 -8.57
CA ARG A 30 7.66 -5.26 -7.12
C ARG A 30 6.28 -4.81 -6.61
N ARG A 31 5.42 -4.23 -7.44
CA ARG A 31 4.07 -3.82 -7.00
C ARG A 31 3.27 -4.99 -6.40
N HIS A 32 3.46 -6.21 -6.92
CA HIS A 32 2.77 -7.43 -6.45
C HIS A 32 3.09 -7.86 -5.00
N ILE A 33 4.10 -7.26 -4.36
CA ILE A 33 4.41 -7.48 -2.93
C ILE A 33 4.10 -6.27 -2.05
N ILE A 34 3.54 -5.20 -2.61
CA ILE A 34 3.22 -3.96 -1.90
C ILE A 34 1.70 -3.83 -1.75
N THR A 35 1.24 -3.65 -0.52
CA THR A 35 -0.16 -3.26 -0.24
C THR A 35 -0.28 -1.75 -0.18
N VAL A 36 -1.25 -1.19 -0.92
CA VAL A 36 -1.57 0.24 -0.87
C VAL A 36 -2.73 0.48 0.10
N ILE A 37 -2.56 1.41 1.03
CA ILE A 37 -3.62 1.87 1.93
C ILE A 37 -4.11 3.22 1.42
N ALA A 38 -5.28 3.25 0.81
CA ALA A 38 -5.86 4.44 0.19
C ALA A 38 -6.80 5.15 1.18
N ALA A 39 -6.65 6.47 1.35
CA ALA A 39 -7.50 7.25 2.25
C ALA A 39 -8.92 7.51 1.70
N SER A 40 -9.13 7.32 0.39
CA SER A 40 -10.41 7.51 -0.29
C SER A 40 -10.48 6.70 -1.58
N GLN A 41 -11.69 6.58 -2.13
CA GLN A 41 -11.96 5.80 -3.34
C GLN A 41 -11.19 6.34 -4.56
N SER A 42 -11.12 7.67 -4.72
CA SER A 42 -10.37 8.30 -5.82
C SER A 42 -8.87 8.00 -5.77
N ILE A 43 -8.31 7.78 -4.58
CA ILE A 43 -6.90 7.37 -4.41
C ILE A 43 -6.72 5.90 -4.81
N ALA A 44 -7.68 5.03 -4.46
CA ALA A 44 -7.64 3.62 -4.84
C ALA A 44 -7.76 3.45 -6.36
N GLU A 45 -8.60 4.24 -7.01
CA GLU A 45 -8.74 4.26 -8.47
C GLU A 45 -7.47 4.76 -9.16
N ALA A 46 -6.88 5.85 -8.64
CA ALA A 46 -5.60 6.37 -9.15
C ALA A 46 -4.45 5.36 -9.01
N ALA A 47 -4.45 4.54 -7.94
CA ALA A 47 -3.44 3.51 -7.75
C ALA A 47 -3.43 2.46 -8.88
N GLY A 48 -4.59 2.20 -9.48
CA GLY A 48 -4.74 1.19 -10.54
C GLY A 48 -4.46 -0.24 -10.05
N ALA A 49 -4.22 -1.15 -10.99
CA ALA A 49 -3.96 -2.56 -10.70
C ALA A 49 -2.47 -2.87 -10.49
N GLY A 50 -2.16 -4.12 -10.13
CA GLY A 50 -0.79 -4.64 -10.02
C GLY A 50 -0.18 -4.60 -8.62
N TRP A 51 -0.87 -4.00 -7.66
CA TRP A 51 -0.53 -4.06 -6.23
C TRP A 51 -0.87 -5.42 -5.64
N ALA A 52 -0.22 -5.78 -4.52
CA ALA A 52 -0.56 -7.00 -3.78
C ALA A 52 -2.00 -6.96 -3.25
N ASP A 53 -2.41 -5.79 -2.76
CA ASP A 53 -3.76 -5.48 -2.29
C ASP A 53 -3.95 -3.96 -2.21
N ILE A 54 -5.20 -3.49 -2.27
CA ILE A 54 -5.57 -2.08 -2.10
C ILE A 54 -6.62 -1.97 -1.00
N LEU A 55 -6.20 -1.46 0.14
CA LEU A 55 -7.04 -1.29 1.32
C LEU A 55 -7.62 0.10 1.35
N LEU A 56 -8.92 0.20 1.12
CA LEU A 56 -9.66 1.45 1.26
C LEU A 56 -9.95 1.75 2.74
N ALA A 57 -9.42 2.87 3.24
CA ALA A 57 -9.80 3.39 4.54
C ALA A 57 -11.20 4.02 4.44
N LYS A 58 -12.19 3.40 5.08
CA LYS A 58 -13.59 3.87 5.15
C LYS A 58 -13.77 5.31 5.70
N ALA A 59 -12.72 5.89 6.29
CA ALA A 59 -12.68 7.30 6.70
C ALA A 59 -11.22 7.78 6.67
N ALA A 60 -10.96 8.92 6.03
CA ALA A 60 -9.63 9.53 5.84
C ALA A 60 -9.01 10.13 7.14
N ARG A 61 -9.37 9.61 8.32
CA ARG A 61 -8.79 10.06 9.58
C ARG A 61 -7.37 9.50 9.70
N ARG A 62 -6.40 10.36 10.01
CA ARG A 62 -4.98 9.99 10.19
C ARG A 62 -4.80 8.83 11.17
N SER A 63 -5.58 8.80 12.24
CA SER A 63 -5.58 7.71 13.23
C SER A 63 -5.95 6.34 12.63
N ARG A 64 -6.89 6.29 11.68
CA ARG A 64 -7.30 5.04 11.03
C ARG A 64 -6.24 4.56 10.04
N LEU A 65 -5.62 5.46 9.28
CA LEU A 65 -4.52 5.10 8.38
C LEU A 65 -3.34 4.52 9.16
N LEU A 66 -2.99 5.13 10.30
CA LEU A 66 -1.96 4.62 11.20
C LEU A 66 -2.36 3.29 11.84
N ALA A 67 -3.62 3.09 12.20
CA ALA A 67 -4.10 1.81 12.73
C ALA A 67 -3.98 0.69 11.70
N ILE A 68 -4.32 0.94 10.43
CA ILE A 68 -4.16 -0.03 9.33
C ILE A 68 -2.67 -0.32 9.10
N ALA A 69 -1.83 0.71 9.05
CA ALA A 69 -0.38 0.55 8.90
C ALA A 69 0.22 -0.27 10.07
N THR A 70 -0.18 0.04 11.30
CA THR A 70 0.24 -0.68 12.52
C THR A 70 -0.24 -2.13 12.49
N PHE A 71 -1.48 -2.37 12.08
CA PHE A 71 -2.02 -3.71 11.94
C PHE A 71 -1.25 -4.53 10.90
N MET A 72 -0.95 -3.94 9.75
CA MET A 72 -0.14 -4.59 8.70
C MET A 72 1.28 -4.89 9.18
N TYR A 73 1.91 -3.95 9.90
CA TYR A 73 3.23 -4.15 10.50
C TYR A 73 3.22 -5.28 11.55
N ARG A 74 2.23 -5.29 12.45
CA ARG A 74 2.08 -6.36 13.46
C ARG A 74 1.76 -7.71 12.84
N ARG A 75 0.93 -7.76 11.80
CA ARG A 75 0.62 -9.00 11.07
C ARG A 75 1.88 -9.61 10.44
N ARG A 76 2.86 -8.78 10.04
CA ARG A 76 4.18 -9.24 9.60
C ARG A 76 5.06 -9.71 10.75
N GLY A 77 5.04 -9.01 11.90
CA GLY A 77 5.81 -9.41 13.09
C GLY A 77 5.26 -10.64 13.83
N LEU A 78 3.97 -10.95 13.68
CA LEU A 78 3.29 -12.10 14.30
C LEU A 78 3.36 -13.39 13.47
N LEU A 79 3.84 -13.32 12.22
CA LEU A 79 4.18 -14.52 11.47
C LEU A 79 5.68 -14.77 11.69
N PRO A 80 6.07 -15.91 12.29
CA PRO A 80 7.48 -16.27 12.33
C PRO A 80 8.00 -16.22 10.90
N SER A 81 9.16 -15.62 10.69
CA SER A 81 9.90 -15.80 9.44
C SER A 81 10.09 -17.31 9.29
N ALA A 82 9.31 -17.93 8.40
CA ALA A 82 9.56 -19.27 7.93
C ALA A 82 10.90 -19.19 7.19
N ARG A 83 11.97 -19.46 7.94
CA ARG A 83 13.25 -19.89 7.43
C ARG A 83 13.11 -21.31 6.91
#